data_AF-A0A5D0U622-F1
#
_entry.id   AF-A0A5D0U622-F1
#
_cell.length_a   1.000
_cell.length_b   1.000
_cell.length_c   1.000
_cell.angle_alpha   90.00
_cell.angle_beta   90.00
_cell.angle_gamma   90.00
#
_symmetry.space_group_name_H-M   'P 1'
#
loop_
_entity.id
_entity.type
_entity.pdbx_description
1 polymer ?
#
loop_
_entity_poly.entity_id
_entity_poly.type
_entity_poly.pdbx_seq_one_letter_code
_entity_poly.pdbx_strand_id
1 'polypeptide(L)'
;MADYQPGLVEDAMRSLAATRTEMREVNARWQRIVRSRTFPRGRRRYEAVLGPPGAVEPRRIGDADCAVAWWPPFPLWPGLRFEILMAPDGTVLHEWLVRHDGVPVPRLERVDDLVPWSCVVDDVSRNFGTVAHQDGDAPSRWHATVTEPGGGTVTAHFVWGLLQAVEHT
;
A
#
# COMPACT_ATOMS: atom_id res chain seq x y z
N MET A 1 -7.85 -16.51 1.60
CA MET A 1 -7.86 -15.08 1.25
C MET A 1 -9.07 -14.52 1.97
N ALA A 2 -8.85 -13.88 3.11
CA ALA A 2 -9.89 -13.20 3.86
C ALA A 2 -9.72 -11.72 3.54
N ASP A 3 -10.54 -11.24 2.61
CA ASP A 3 -10.52 -9.85 2.16
C ASP A 3 -11.24 -9.00 3.21
N TYR A 4 -10.65 -7.87 3.61
CA TYR A 4 -11.29 -6.93 4.53
C TYR A 4 -12.56 -6.33 3.92
N GLN A 5 -12.56 -6.11 2.60
CA GLN A 5 -13.60 -5.41 1.87
C GLN A 5 -14.10 -6.23 0.67
N PRO A 6 -14.85 -7.33 0.90
CA PRO A 6 -15.28 -8.22 -0.19
C PRO A 6 -16.13 -7.50 -1.25
N GLY A 7 -16.99 -6.55 -0.84
CA GLY A 7 -17.79 -5.75 -1.77
C GLY A 7 -16.94 -4.87 -2.69
N LEU A 8 -15.95 -4.15 -2.15
CA LEU A 8 -15.03 -3.33 -2.96
C LEU A 8 -14.19 -4.18 -3.90
N VAL A 9 -13.80 -5.39 -3.48
CA VAL A 9 -13.11 -6.34 -4.35
C VAL A 9 -13.99 -6.79 -5.52
N GLU A 10 -15.28 -7.03 -5.28
CA GLU A 10 -16.22 -7.36 -6.37
C GLU A 10 -16.41 -6.20 -7.34
N ASP A 11 -16.52 -4.98 -6.85
CA ASP A 11 -16.65 -3.77 -7.67
C ASP A 11 -15.38 -3.54 -8.52
N ALA A 12 -14.20 -3.73 -7.92
CA ALA A 12 -12.91 -3.68 -8.61
C ALA A 12 -12.77 -4.72 -9.72
N MET A 13 -13.18 -5.96 -9.46
CA MET A 13 -13.16 -7.00 -10.48
C MET A 13 -14.06 -6.63 -11.66
N ARG A 14 -15.25 -6.08 -11.38
CA ARG A 14 -16.17 -5.62 -12.44
C ARG A 14 -15.56 -4.48 -13.26
N SER A 15 -14.91 -3.50 -12.63
CA SER A 15 -14.27 -2.39 -13.35
C SER A 15 -13.09 -2.84 -14.22
N LEU A 16 -12.40 -3.90 -13.81
CA LEU A 16 -11.32 -4.55 -14.58
C LEU A 16 -11.82 -5.57 -15.61
N ALA A 17 -13.14 -5.77 -15.73
CA ALA A 17 -13.75 -6.82 -16.55
C ALA A 17 -13.18 -8.23 -16.27
N ALA A 18 -12.83 -8.49 -15.01
CA ALA A 18 -12.22 -9.74 -14.56
C ALA A 18 -13.19 -10.59 -13.74
N THR A 19 -13.00 -11.90 -13.77
CA THR A 19 -13.75 -12.86 -12.97
C THR A 19 -13.00 -13.22 -11.68
N ARG A 20 -13.75 -13.70 -10.67
CA ARG A 20 -13.17 -14.22 -9.42
C ARG A 20 -12.28 -15.44 -9.65
N THR A 21 -12.55 -16.22 -10.69
CA THR A 21 -11.71 -17.35 -11.10
C THR A 21 -10.37 -16.86 -11.64
N GLU A 22 -10.36 -15.92 -12.59
CA GLU A 22 -9.13 -15.32 -13.12
C GLU A 22 -8.30 -14.67 -12.02
N MET A 23 -8.94 -13.93 -11.10
CA MET A 23 -8.25 -13.34 -9.95
C MET A 23 -7.54 -14.42 -9.11
N ARG A 24 -8.22 -15.53 -8.82
CA ARG A 24 -7.65 -16.65 -8.04
C ARG A 24 -6.51 -17.34 -8.80
N GLU A 25 -6.65 -17.53 -10.11
CA GLU A 25 -5.62 -18.15 -10.95
C GLU A 25 -4.37 -17.28 -11.06
N VAL A 26 -4.54 -15.97 -11.29
CA VAL A 26 -3.44 -14.99 -11.32
C VAL A 26 -2.76 -14.94 -9.96
N ASN A 27 -3.50 -14.90 -8.85
CA ASN A 27 -2.91 -14.95 -7.52
C ASN A 27 -2.17 -16.27 -7.26
N ALA A 28 -2.73 -17.42 -7.65
CA ALA A 28 -2.06 -18.71 -7.48
C ALA A 28 -0.76 -18.79 -8.30
N ARG A 29 -0.77 -18.29 -9.54
CA ARG A 29 0.44 -18.17 -10.37
C ARG A 29 1.47 -17.25 -9.72
N TRP A 30 1.03 -16.09 -9.23
CA TRP A 30 1.90 -15.13 -8.53
C TRP A 30 2.56 -15.75 -7.31
N GLN A 31 1.80 -16.44 -6.46
CA GLN A 31 2.31 -17.12 -5.27
C GLN A 31 3.35 -18.20 -5.62
N ARG A 32 3.18 -18.91 -6.75
CA ARG A 32 4.20 -19.86 -7.24
C ARG A 32 5.48 -19.16 -7.69
N ILE A 33 5.34 -18.06 -8.43
CA ILE A 33 6.48 -17.27 -8.94
C ILE A 33 7.32 -16.72 -7.78
N VAL A 34 6.70 -16.06 -6.81
CA VAL A 34 7.40 -15.43 -5.67
C VAL A 34 8.14 -16.44 -4.79
N ARG A 35 7.63 -17.67 -4.69
CA ARG A 35 8.27 -18.75 -3.91
C ARG A 35 9.38 -19.47 -4.69
N SER A 36 9.54 -19.21 -5.98
CA SER A 36 10.61 -19.82 -6.78
C SER A 36 11.98 -19.32 -6.32
N ARG A 37 12.94 -20.24 -6.18
CA ARG A 37 14.33 -19.92 -5.82
C ARG A 37 15.03 -19.06 -6.89
N THR A 38 14.59 -19.17 -8.15
CA THR A 38 15.16 -18.45 -9.29
C THR A 38 14.54 -17.08 -9.49
N PHE A 39 13.47 -16.76 -8.76
CA PHE A 39 12.80 -15.47 -8.93
C PHE A 39 13.71 -14.35 -8.41
N PRO A 40 13.87 -13.23 -9.16
CA PRO A 40 14.75 -12.16 -8.74
C PRO A 40 14.38 -11.58 -7.38
N ARG A 41 15.39 -11.06 -6.66
CA ARG A 41 15.23 -10.38 -5.36
C ARG A 41 15.41 -8.87 -5.51
N GLY A 42 15.08 -8.14 -4.44
CA GLY A 42 15.18 -6.68 -4.39
C GLY A 42 14.36 -6.01 -5.51
N ARG A 43 14.84 -4.89 -6.04
CA ARG A 43 14.19 -4.14 -7.13
C ARG A 43 13.81 -4.99 -8.35
N ARG A 44 14.69 -5.91 -8.75
CA ARG A 44 14.50 -6.74 -9.96
C ARG A 44 13.24 -7.61 -9.90
N ARG A 45 12.78 -7.95 -8.69
CA ARG A 45 11.50 -8.66 -8.47
C ARG A 45 10.33 -7.90 -9.07
N TYR A 46 10.28 -6.59 -8.79
CA TYR A 46 9.20 -5.71 -9.23
C TYR A 46 9.31 -5.43 -10.71
N GLU A 47 10.54 -5.20 -11.20
CA GLU A 47 10.77 -5.00 -12.64
C GLU A 47 10.30 -6.17 -13.49
N ALA A 48 10.47 -7.41 -13.01
CA ALA A 48 10.03 -8.61 -13.71
C ALA A 48 8.50 -8.71 -13.85
N VAL A 49 7.73 -7.97 -13.05
CA VAL A 49 6.26 -8.06 -12.99
C VAL A 49 5.60 -6.79 -13.50
N LEU A 50 6.12 -5.64 -13.09
CA LEU A 50 5.57 -4.31 -13.36
C LEU A 50 6.27 -3.61 -14.53
N GLY A 51 7.37 -4.17 -15.05
CA GLY A 51 8.24 -3.49 -16.01
C GLY A 51 9.19 -2.49 -15.33
N PRO A 52 9.94 -1.69 -16.10
CA PRO A 52 10.87 -0.72 -15.53
C PRO A 52 10.14 0.31 -14.63
N PRO A 53 10.79 0.81 -13.57
CA PRO A 53 10.21 1.89 -12.77
C PRO A 53 10.10 3.17 -13.60
N GLY A 54 9.16 4.04 -13.23
CA GLY A 54 9.04 5.38 -13.79
C GLY A 54 10.25 6.25 -13.45
N ALA A 55 10.75 6.14 -12.21
CA ALA A 55 12.05 6.67 -11.82
C ALA A 55 12.65 5.90 -10.64
N VAL A 56 13.94 6.14 -10.41
CA VAL A 56 14.67 5.73 -9.20
C VAL A 56 15.38 6.95 -8.66
N GLU A 57 15.11 7.31 -7.41
CA GLU A 57 15.59 8.54 -6.78
C GLU A 57 16.30 8.27 -5.45
N PRO A 58 17.38 8.99 -5.14
CA PRO A 58 18.02 8.90 -3.83
C PRO A 58 17.10 9.47 -2.75
N ARG A 59 17.07 8.83 -1.59
CA ARG A 59 16.30 9.25 -0.41
C ARG A 59 17.16 9.12 0.84
N ARG A 60 17.46 10.24 1.50
CA ARG A 60 18.15 10.24 2.79
C ARG A 60 17.14 10.00 3.92
N ILE A 61 17.35 8.97 4.73
CA ILE A 61 16.54 8.68 5.93
C ILE A 61 17.49 8.60 7.13
N GLY A 62 17.43 9.62 8.01
CA GLY A 62 18.45 9.81 9.03
C GLY A 62 19.83 9.91 8.38
N ASP A 63 20.75 9.03 8.75
CA ASP A 63 22.09 8.95 8.18
C ASP A 63 22.23 7.92 7.04
N ALA A 64 21.16 7.19 6.70
CA ALA A 64 21.20 6.14 5.67
C ALA A 64 20.87 6.69 4.27
N ASP A 65 21.74 6.40 3.31
CA ASP A 65 21.55 6.69 1.88
C ASP A 65 20.67 5.60 1.22
N CYS A 66 19.36 5.77 1.32
CA CYS A 66 18.39 4.88 0.70
C CYS A 66 18.09 5.31 -0.75
N ALA A 67 17.37 4.45 -1.46
CA ALA A 67 16.83 4.76 -2.77
C ALA A 67 15.35 4.39 -2.84
N VAL A 68 14.59 5.15 -3.61
CA VAL A 68 13.19 4.92 -3.88
C VAL A 68 13.00 4.60 -5.36
N ALA A 69 12.24 3.55 -5.67
CA ALA A 69 11.79 3.30 -7.03
C ALA A 69 10.27 3.27 -7.04
N TRP A 70 9.66 3.88 -8.06
CA TRP A 70 8.21 3.95 -8.17
C TRP A 70 7.72 3.59 -9.57
N TRP A 71 6.50 3.07 -9.63
CA TRP A 71 5.82 2.70 -10.88
C TRP A 71 4.59 3.57 -11.07
N PRO A 72 4.25 3.94 -12.32
CA PRO A 72 3.05 4.73 -12.62
C PRO A 72 1.78 4.12 -12.01
N PRO A 73 0.73 4.93 -11.82
CA PRO A 73 -0.52 4.47 -11.24
C PRO A 73 -1.12 3.27 -11.96
N PHE A 74 -1.65 2.33 -11.17
CA PHE A 74 -2.41 1.21 -11.70
C PHE A 74 -3.85 1.63 -12.01
N PRO A 75 -4.50 1.01 -13.01
CA PRO A 75 -5.89 1.33 -13.36
C PRO A 75 -6.87 1.27 -12.19
N LEU A 76 -6.62 0.37 -11.23
CA LEU A 76 -7.52 0.13 -10.10
C LEU A 76 -7.47 1.25 -9.03
N TRP A 77 -6.33 1.93 -8.90
CA TRP A 77 -6.15 3.02 -7.93
C TRP A 77 -5.60 4.25 -8.63
N PRO A 78 -6.44 4.92 -9.44
CA PRO A 78 -6.01 6.11 -10.15
C PRO A 78 -5.53 7.16 -9.15
N GLY A 79 -4.34 7.72 -9.42
CA GLY A 79 -3.72 8.72 -8.56
C GLY A 79 -2.89 8.17 -7.39
N LEU A 80 -2.80 6.84 -7.23
CA LEU A 80 -1.80 6.21 -6.36
C LEU A 80 -0.71 5.57 -7.21
N ARG A 81 0.54 5.66 -6.78
CA ARG A 81 1.69 4.94 -7.37
C ARG A 81 2.17 3.87 -6.42
N PHE A 82 2.78 2.81 -6.96
CA PHE A 82 3.47 1.82 -6.13
C PHE A 82 4.92 2.24 -5.96
N GLU A 83 5.40 2.23 -4.73
CA GLU A 83 6.73 2.66 -4.34
C GLU A 83 7.42 1.57 -3.52
N ILE A 84 8.71 1.36 -3.78
CA ILE A 84 9.59 0.59 -2.90
C ILE A 84 10.69 1.49 -2.34
N LEU A 85 10.98 1.33 -1.06
CA LEU A 85 12.15 1.91 -0.40
C LEU A 85 13.22 0.83 -0.28
N MET A 86 14.44 1.17 -0.67
CA MET A 86 15.59 0.28 -0.68
C MET A 86 16.70 0.84 0.20
N ALA A 87 17.29 -0.02 1.02
CA ALA A 87 18.53 0.23 1.75
C ALA A 87 19.72 0.40 0.77
N PRO A 88 20.87 0.92 1.25
CA PRO A 88 22.07 1.08 0.43
C PRO A 88 22.56 -0.21 -0.25
N ASP A 89 22.31 -1.37 0.35
CA ASP A 89 22.65 -2.70 -0.18
C ASP A 89 21.63 -3.22 -1.22
N GLY A 90 20.58 -2.46 -1.51
CA GLY A 90 19.48 -2.83 -2.41
C GLY A 90 18.41 -3.71 -1.77
N THR A 91 18.50 -3.99 -0.47
CA THR A 91 17.45 -4.66 0.29
C THR A 91 16.20 -3.80 0.30
N VAL A 92 15.05 -4.38 -0.03
CA VAL A 92 13.77 -3.66 0.02
C VAL A 92 13.31 -3.60 1.46
N LEU A 93 13.23 -2.39 1.99
CA LEU A 93 12.80 -2.09 3.35
C LEU A 93 11.28 -1.97 3.42
N HIS A 94 10.68 -1.34 2.42
CA HIS A 94 9.22 -1.13 2.35
C HIS A 94 8.70 -1.23 0.92
N GLU A 95 7.46 -1.69 0.79
CA GLU A 95 6.67 -1.73 -0.44
C GLU A 95 5.25 -1.25 -0.13
N TRP A 96 4.78 -0.20 -0.79
CA TRP A 96 3.51 0.45 -0.48
C TRP A 96 2.91 1.22 -1.66
N LEU A 97 1.60 1.44 -1.61
CA LEU A 97 0.90 2.44 -2.39
C LEU A 97 1.07 3.80 -1.71
N VAL A 98 1.44 4.80 -2.50
CA VAL A 98 1.58 6.19 -2.07
C VAL A 98 0.81 7.09 -3.04
N ARG A 99 0.34 8.23 -2.56
CA ARG A 99 -0.34 9.20 -3.44
C ARG A 99 0.66 9.77 -4.45
N HIS A 100 0.26 9.78 -5.72
CA HIS A 100 1.07 10.37 -6.78
C HIS A 100 1.15 11.88 -6.57
N ASP A 101 2.29 12.47 -6.93
CA ASP A 101 2.50 13.91 -6.78
C ASP A 101 1.45 14.70 -7.58
N GLY A 102 0.93 15.77 -6.98
CA GLY A 102 -0.12 16.61 -7.57
C GLY A 102 -1.54 16.04 -7.49
N VAL A 103 -1.73 14.81 -7.02
CA VAL A 103 -3.06 14.26 -6.77
C VAL A 103 -3.56 14.76 -5.41
N PRO A 104 -4.76 15.36 -5.32
CA PRO A 104 -5.27 15.86 -4.06
C PRO A 104 -5.51 14.71 -3.07
N VAL A 105 -5.22 14.99 -1.80
CA VAL A 105 -5.60 14.11 -0.68
C VAL A 105 -7.12 14.20 -0.51
N PRO A 106 -7.83 13.08 -0.25
CA PRO A 106 -9.24 13.15 0.15
C PRO A 106 -9.38 14.02 1.40
N ARG A 107 -10.57 14.59 1.62
CA ARG A 107 -10.86 15.30 2.87
C ARG A 107 -10.71 14.30 4.03
N LEU A 108 -9.85 14.60 5.00
CA LEU A 108 -9.52 13.75 6.15
C LEU A 108 -9.49 14.61 7.43
N GLU A 109 -10.65 15.13 7.84
CA GLU A 109 -10.77 16.02 9.00
C GLU A 109 -11.27 15.28 10.25
N ARG A 110 -12.04 14.23 10.05
CA ARG A 110 -12.59 13.36 11.11
C ARG A 110 -12.37 11.90 10.77
N VAL A 111 -12.43 11.05 11.79
CA VAL A 111 -12.31 9.60 11.61
C VAL A 111 -13.36 9.04 10.65
N ASP A 112 -14.57 9.60 10.62
CA ASP A 112 -15.61 9.22 9.64
C ASP A 112 -15.20 9.42 8.17
N ASP A 113 -14.17 10.23 7.91
CA ASP A 113 -13.65 10.42 6.56
C ASP A 113 -12.70 9.28 6.13
N LEU A 114 -12.29 8.41 7.06
CA LEU A 114 -11.45 7.23 6.80
C LEU A 114 -12.27 6.08 6.19
N VAL A 115 -12.67 6.27 4.93
CA VAL A 115 -13.41 5.26 4.16
C VAL A 115 -12.44 4.26 3.53
N PRO A 116 -12.68 2.94 3.61
CA PRO A 116 -11.82 1.94 2.98
C PRO A 116 -11.50 2.25 1.51
N TRP A 117 -10.22 2.06 1.15
CA TRP A 117 -9.63 2.34 -0.17
C TRP A 117 -9.59 3.81 -0.61
N SER A 118 -10.00 4.77 0.23
CA SER A 118 -9.99 6.20 -0.13
C SER A 118 -8.63 6.88 0.06
N CYS A 119 -7.85 6.43 1.04
CA CYS A 119 -6.61 7.07 1.45
C CYS A 119 -5.49 6.06 1.72
N VAL A 120 -4.25 6.56 1.64
CA VAL A 120 -3.07 5.83 2.07
C VAL A 120 -2.63 6.28 3.46
N VAL A 121 -1.79 5.48 4.10
CA VAL A 121 -1.31 5.75 5.45
C VAL A 121 -0.50 7.04 5.60
N ASP A 122 0.18 7.50 4.53
CA ASP A 122 0.85 8.81 4.53
C ASP A 122 -0.17 9.96 4.56
N ASP A 123 -1.33 9.80 3.91
CA ASP A 123 -2.43 10.77 3.98
C ASP A 123 -2.92 10.90 5.43
N VAL A 124 -3.10 9.76 6.11
CA VAL A 124 -3.59 9.71 7.50
C VAL A 124 -2.56 10.30 8.46
N SER A 125 -1.29 9.92 8.32
CA SER A 125 -0.20 10.42 9.17
C SER A 125 -0.04 11.94 9.09
N ARG A 126 -0.23 12.53 7.90
CA ARG A 126 -0.16 13.99 7.70
C ARG A 126 -1.34 14.75 8.32
N ASN A 127 -2.54 14.17 8.33
CA ASN A 127 -3.76 14.85 8.78
C ASN A 127 -4.08 14.60 10.27
N PHE A 128 -3.73 13.43 10.81
CA PHE A 128 -4.05 13.05 12.19
C PHE A 128 -2.82 12.93 13.11
N GLY A 129 -1.61 13.15 12.59
CA GLY A 129 -0.37 13.08 13.36
C GLY A 129 0.26 11.69 13.40
N THR A 130 1.27 11.51 14.26
CA THR A 130 2.11 10.32 14.27
C THR A 130 1.30 9.06 14.59
N VAL A 131 1.12 8.27 13.54
CA VAL A 131 0.61 6.91 13.63
C VAL A 131 1.62 6.03 14.37
N ALA A 132 1.20 5.40 15.46
CA ALA A 132 2.02 4.37 16.10
C ALA A 132 2.21 3.20 15.12
N HIS A 133 3.43 3.03 14.62
CA HIS A 133 3.79 1.95 13.70
C HIS A 133 3.83 0.64 14.48
N GLN A 134 2.86 -0.26 14.23
CA GLN A 134 2.90 -1.63 14.74
C GLN A 134 2.83 -2.60 13.55
N ASP A 135 3.81 -3.50 13.46
CA ASP A 135 3.81 -4.59 12.48
C ASP A 135 2.48 -5.36 12.58
N GLY A 136 1.75 -5.49 11.46
CA GLY A 136 0.51 -6.28 11.42
C GLY A 136 0.78 -7.78 11.31
N ASP A 137 -0.29 -8.58 11.31
CA ASP A 137 -0.23 -10.06 11.27
C ASP A 137 0.33 -10.64 9.96
N ALA A 138 0.67 -9.80 8.97
CA ALA A 138 1.28 -10.19 7.71
C ALA A 138 2.26 -9.11 7.24
N PRO A 139 3.29 -9.43 6.42
CA PRO A 139 4.35 -8.49 6.05
C PRO A 139 3.88 -7.19 5.37
N SER A 140 2.70 -7.18 4.77
CA SER A 140 2.11 -6.01 4.11
C SER A 140 0.97 -5.36 4.90
N ARG A 141 0.65 -5.86 6.10
CA ARG A 141 -0.42 -5.36 6.96
C ARG A 141 0.16 -4.42 8.01
N TRP A 142 -0.50 -3.31 8.21
CA TRP A 142 -0.09 -2.28 9.17
C TRP A 142 -1.33 -1.73 9.89
N HIS A 143 -1.20 -1.42 11.18
CA HIS A 143 -2.23 -0.76 11.98
C HIS A 143 -1.78 0.61 12.47
N ALA A 144 -2.74 1.54 12.53
CA ALA A 144 -2.54 2.89 12.97
C ALA A 144 -3.57 3.28 14.02
N THR A 145 -3.13 3.74 15.18
CA THR A 145 -4.04 4.42 16.11
C THR A 145 -4.23 5.87 15.66
N VAL A 146 -5.47 6.27 15.44
CA VAL A 146 -5.87 7.62 15.05
C VAL A 146 -6.68 8.22 16.19
N THR A 147 -6.31 9.42 16.63
CA THR A 147 -7.02 10.13 17.69
C THR A 147 -8.05 11.09 17.10
N GLU A 148 -9.28 11.01 17.60
CA GLU A 148 -10.37 11.90 17.22
C GLU A 148 -10.22 13.27 17.90
N PRO A 149 -10.63 14.35 17.22
CA PRO A 149 -10.92 15.63 17.87
C PRO A 149 -12.08 15.44 18.87
N GLY A 150 -11.74 15.22 20.15
CA GLY A 150 -12.72 14.87 21.20
C GLY A 150 -12.24 13.79 22.17
N GLY A 151 -11.13 13.12 21.88
CA GLY A 151 -10.46 12.20 22.80
C GLY A 151 -10.76 10.71 22.59
N GLY A 152 -11.57 10.35 21.58
CA GLY A 152 -11.72 8.97 21.12
C GLY A 152 -10.50 8.49 20.33
N THR A 153 -10.31 7.18 20.24
CA THR A 153 -9.29 6.57 19.38
C THR A 153 -9.88 5.45 18.55
N VAL A 154 -9.43 5.37 17.30
CA VAL A 154 -9.74 4.25 16.41
C VAL A 154 -8.47 3.60 15.91
N THR A 155 -8.59 2.34 15.51
CA THR A 155 -7.53 1.59 14.83
C THR A 155 -7.85 1.51 13.34
N ALA A 156 -7.00 2.12 12.51
CA ALA A 156 -7.07 2.03 11.06
C ALA A 156 -6.15 0.91 10.55
N HIS A 157 -6.69 0.01 9.74
CA HIS A 157 -6.00 -1.15 9.18
C HIS A 157 -5.61 -0.89 7.75
N PHE A 158 -4.35 -1.14 7.39
CA PHE A 158 -3.81 -0.91 6.05
C PHE A 158 -3.24 -2.20 5.47
N VAL A 159 -3.34 -2.33 4.15
CA VAL A 159 -2.66 -3.35 3.37
C VAL A 159 -1.91 -2.65 2.24
N TRP A 160 -0.60 -2.87 2.13
CA TRP A 160 0.27 -2.11 1.21
C TRP A 160 0.15 -0.60 1.40
N GLY A 161 -0.13 -0.13 2.62
CA GLY A 161 -0.37 1.28 2.91
C GLY A 161 -1.74 1.82 2.48
N LEU A 162 -2.61 1.02 1.86
CA LEU A 162 -3.99 1.41 1.51
C LEU A 162 -4.97 1.03 2.62
N LEU A 163 -5.80 1.99 3.05
CA LEU A 163 -6.78 1.79 4.13
C LEU A 163 -7.76 0.66 3.78
N GLN A 164 -7.96 -0.29 4.70
CA GLN A 164 -8.84 -1.43 4.54
C GLN A 164 -10.02 -1.43 5.51
N ALA A 165 -9.83 -0.97 6.74
CA ALA A 165 -10.87 -0.96 7.76
C ALA A 165 -10.54 0.07 8.84
N VAL A 166 -11.56 0.50 9.56
CA VAL A 166 -11.44 1.32 10.77
C VAL A 166 -12.24 0.63 11.86
N GLU A 167 -11.61 0.37 12.99
CA GLU A 167 -12.19 -0.30 14.15
C GLU A 167 -12.16 0.67 15.34
N HIS A 168 -13.32 0.89 15.95
CA HIS A 168 -13.40 1.68 17.19
C HIS A 168 -12.80 0.86 18.34
N THR A 169 -11.88 1.47 19.09
CA THR A 169 -11.21 0.85 20.24
C THR A 169 -12.04 0.99 21.51
#